data_AF-A0A9W9HYD6-F1
#
_entry.id   AF-A0A9W9HYD6-F1
#
_cell.length_a   1.000
_cell.length_b   1.000
_cell.length_c   1.000
_cell.angle_alpha   90.00
_cell.angle_beta   90.00
_cell.angle_gamma   90.00
#
_symmetry.space_group_name_H-M   'P 1'
#
loop_
_entity.id
_entity.type
_entity.pdbx_description
1 polymer ?
#
loop_
_entity_poly.entity_id
_entity_poly.type
_entity_poly.pdbx_seq_one_letter_code
_entity_poly.pdbx_strand_id
1 'polypeptide(L)'
;MTYTAVVAYPNEPDTKFDIDYYLQSHMPLVAKLWGPVGLKSWKVAKYDSDITGASPKYLITATLVWESEEAGTAAVKSESAPTIFGDIPNFTNVQPITLAGSVIGSQEIA
;
A
#
# COMPACT_ATOMS: atom_id res chain seq x y z
N MET A 1 15.51 4.16 -12.05
CA MET A 1 14.31 4.99 -11.79
C MET A 1 13.58 4.38 -10.63
N THR A 2 13.05 5.18 -9.71
CA THR A 2 12.29 4.68 -8.57
C THR A 2 11.03 3.98 -9.07
N TYR A 3 10.84 2.71 -8.70
CA TYR A 3 9.61 1.97 -8.98
C TYR A 3 8.68 2.05 -7.78
N THR A 4 7.41 2.37 -8.00
CA THR A 4 6.42 2.55 -6.94
C THR A 4 5.23 1.65 -7.18
N ALA A 5 4.65 1.17 -6.08
CA ALA A 5 3.32 0.57 -6.08
C ALA A 5 2.43 1.33 -5.08
N VAL A 6 1.15 1.50 -5.41
CA VAL A 6 0.13 2.06 -4.53
C VAL A 6 -0.92 0.99 -4.30
N VAL A 7 -1.26 0.75 -3.04
CA VAL A 7 -2.36 -0.09 -2.59
C VAL A 7 -3.44 0.84 -2.04
N ALA A 8 -4.58 0.94 -2.71
CA ALA A 8 -5.64 1.90 -2.40
C ALA A 8 -6.92 1.17 -1.98
N TYR A 9 -7.41 1.42 -0.77
CA TYR A 9 -8.63 0.81 -0.25
C TYR A 9 -9.84 1.72 -0.51
N PRO A 10 -10.86 1.26 -1.26
CA PRO A 10 -12.07 2.03 -1.53
C PRO A 10 -12.76 2.52 -0.25
N ASN A 11 -13.39 3.69 -0.30
CA ASN A 11 -14.16 4.26 0.80
C ASN A 11 -15.67 4.06 0.54
N GLU A 12 -16.11 2.81 0.60
CA GLU A 12 -17.52 2.46 0.47
C GLU A 12 -18.27 2.67 1.80
N PRO A 13 -19.61 2.88 1.80
CA PRO A 13 -20.38 3.19 3.01
C PRO A 13 -20.24 2.19 4.17
N ASP A 14 -19.96 0.92 3.88
CA ASP A 14 -19.80 -0.17 4.85
C ASP A 14 -18.33 -0.57 5.07
N THR A 15 -17.38 0.25 4.62
CA THR A 15 -15.95 -0.01 4.81
C THR A 15 -15.62 -0.06 6.30
N LYS A 16 -15.07 -1.20 6.72
CA LYS A 16 -14.46 -1.39 8.03
C LYS A 16 -12.96 -1.44 7.82
N PHE A 17 -12.22 -0.65 8.58
CA PHE A 17 -10.78 -0.62 8.50
C PHE A 17 -10.17 -0.49 9.90
N ASP A 18 -9.44 -1.51 10.32
CA ASP A 18 -8.66 -1.51 11.55
C ASP A 18 -7.26 -0.93 11.27
N ILE A 19 -7.11 0.36 11.55
CA ILE A 19 -5.87 1.09 11.31
C ILE A 19 -4.75 0.60 12.23
N ASP A 20 -5.08 0.22 13.46
CA ASP A 20 -4.09 -0.22 14.44
C ASP A 20 -3.50 -1.57 14.03
N TYR A 21 -4.35 -2.54 13.65
CA TYR A 21 -3.86 -3.81 13.10
C TYR A 21 -3.05 -3.57 11.81
N TYR A 22 -3.52 -2.69 10.93
CA TYR A 22 -2.83 -2.40 9.68
C TYR A 22 -1.41 -1.89 9.91
N LEU A 23 -1.22 -0.93 10.83
CA LEU A 23 0.09 -0.32 11.09
C LEU A 23 0.98 -1.16 12.01
N GLN A 24 0.41 -1.90 12.95
CA GLN A 24 1.18 -2.64 13.96
C GLN A 24 1.47 -4.09 13.56
N SER A 25 0.66 -4.68 12.67
CA SER A 25 0.78 -6.07 12.24
C SER A 25 1.05 -6.19 10.75
N HIS A 26 0.16 -5.65 9.91
CA HIS A 26 0.22 -5.88 8.47
C HIS A 26 1.43 -5.21 7.80
N MET A 27 1.65 -3.91 8.01
CA MET A 27 2.77 -3.20 7.39
C MET A 27 4.15 -3.71 7.87
N PRO A 28 4.35 -4.06 9.16
CA PRO A 28 5.56 -4.75 9.60
C PRO A 28 5.76 -6.13 8.96
N LEU A 29 4.69 -6.91 8.77
CA LEU A 29 4.74 -8.18 8.05
C LEU A 29 5.19 -8.00 6.60
N VAL A 30 4.62 -7.01 5.89
CA VAL A 30 5.02 -6.63 4.53
C VAL A 30 6.51 -6.26 4.50
N ALA A 31 6.96 -5.38 5.41
CA ALA A 31 8.36 -4.97 5.47
C ALA A 31 9.31 -6.14 5.75
N LYS A 32 8.92 -7.05 6.66
CA LYS A 32 9.72 -8.24 7.01
C LYS A 32 9.89 -9.18 5.81
N LEU A 33 8.81 -9.42 5.06
CA LEU A 33 8.79 -10.42 3.99
C LEU A 33 9.28 -9.88 2.64
N TRP A 34 9.01 -8.61 2.34
CA TRP A 34 9.41 -7.99 1.07
C TRP A 34 10.62 -7.06 1.17
N GLY A 35 11.05 -6.68 2.37
CA GLY A 35 12.31 -5.96 2.58
C GLY A 35 13.51 -6.66 1.93
N PRO A 36 13.74 -7.96 2.21
CA PRO A 36 14.81 -8.73 1.56
C PRO A 36 14.67 -8.89 0.04
N VAL A 37 13.46 -8.69 -0.50
CA VAL A 37 13.16 -8.79 -1.94
C VAL A 37 13.40 -7.45 -2.67
N GLY A 38 13.65 -6.37 -1.92
CA GLY A 38 13.97 -5.05 -2.48
C GLY A 38 12.94 -3.96 -2.19
N LEU A 39 12.00 -4.18 -1.27
CA LEU A 39 11.17 -3.09 -0.74
C LEU A 39 12.07 -2.12 0.06
N LYS A 40 12.13 -0.86 -0.37
CA LYS A 40 12.99 0.16 0.24
C LYS A 40 12.25 0.99 1.29
N SER A 41 10.98 1.30 1.07
CA SER A 41 10.16 2.03 2.04
C SER A 41 8.68 1.83 1.80
N TRP A 42 7.88 2.16 2.81
CA TRP A 42 6.44 2.28 2.69
C TRP A 42 5.95 3.54 3.41
N LYS A 43 4.85 4.11 2.91
CA LYS A 43 4.15 5.24 3.53
C LYS A 43 2.65 5.00 3.45
N VAL A 44 1.96 5.16 4.57
CA VAL A 44 0.50 5.08 4.65
C VAL A 44 -0.08 6.49 4.74
N ALA A 45 -1.16 6.75 3.99
CA ALA A 45 -1.94 7.97 4.08
C ALA A 45 -3.42 7.61 4.28
N LYS A 46 -4.04 8.21 5.29
CA LYS A 46 -5.49 8.21 5.51
C LYS A 46 -6.06 9.52 5.01
N TYR A 47 -7.22 9.47 4.36
CA TYR A 47 -7.90 10.63 3.80
C TYR A 47 -9.24 10.80 4.52
N ASP A 48 -9.42 11.95 5.17
CA ASP A 48 -10.68 12.29 5.84
C ASP A 48 -11.65 12.98 4.86
N SER A 49 -11.11 13.71 3.87
CA SER A 49 -11.86 14.35 2.79
C SER A 49 -10.99 14.52 1.55
N ASP A 50 -11.61 14.77 0.40
CA ASP A 50 -10.90 15.35 -0.74
C ASP A 50 -10.63 16.86 -0.53
N ILE A 51 -9.97 17.50 -1.50
CA ILE A 51 -9.59 18.91 -1.44
C ILE A 51 -10.78 19.89 -1.42
N THR A 52 -11.99 19.41 -1.76
CA THR A 52 -13.23 20.19 -1.73
C THR A 52 -14.03 19.96 -0.44
N GLY A 53 -13.59 19.02 0.40
CA GLY A 53 -14.30 18.61 1.61
C GLY A 53 -15.31 17.48 1.40
N ALA A 54 -15.38 16.90 0.20
CA ALA A 54 -16.25 15.75 -0.06
C ALA A 54 -15.64 14.44 0.45
N SER A 55 -16.49 13.42 0.62
CA SER A 55 -16.02 12.07 0.99
C SER A 55 -15.01 11.57 -0.06
N PRO A 56 -13.82 11.10 0.34
CA PRO A 56 -12.81 10.68 -0.60
C PRO A 56 -13.21 9.35 -1.25
N LYS A 57 -12.78 9.12 -2.49
CA LYS A 57 -13.00 7.83 -3.19
C LYS A 57 -12.25 6.66 -2.53
N TYR A 58 -11.09 6.95 -1.93
CA TYR A 58 -10.27 5.97 -1.23
C TYR A 58 -10.06 6.42 0.22
N LEU A 59 -10.21 5.51 1.16
CA LEU A 59 -10.09 5.80 2.58
C LEU A 59 -8.63 5.89 3.00
N ILE A 60 -7.84 4.91 2.55
CA ILE A 60 -6.43 4.75 2.88
C ILE A 60 -5.66 4.32 1.63
N THR A 61 -4.43 4.83 1.48
CA THR A 61 -3.45 4.27 0.56
C THR A 61 -2.16 3.90 1.29
N ALA A 62 -1.49 2.86 0.80
CA ALA A 62 -0.08 2.61 1.08
C ALA A 62 0.73 2.77 -0.21
N THR A 63 1.78 3.59 -0.15
CA THR A 63 2.77 3.74 -1.22
C THR A 63 4.01 2.93 -0.85
N LEU A 64 4.36 1.96 -1.67
CA LEU A 64 5.52 1.09 -1.54
C LEU A 64 6.58 1.51 -2.56
N VAL A 65 7.79 1.74 -2.11
CA VAL A 65 8.94 2.11 -2.97
C VAL A 65 9.88 0.93 -3.07
N TRP A 66 10.21 0.57 -4.30
CA TRP A 66 11.02 -0.60 -4.63
C TRP A 66 12.36 -0.20 -5.22
N GLU A 67 13.34 -1.08 -5.05
CA GLU A 67 14.67 -0.97 -5.66
C GLU A 67 14.60 -0.97 -7.19
N SER A 68 13.72 -1.80 -7.75
CA SER A 68 13.47 -1.91 -9.18
C SER A 68 12.07 -2.46 -9.48
N GLU A 69 11.67 -2.43 -10.75
CA GLU A 69 10.44 -3.05 -11.22
C GLU A 69 10.47 -4.57 -11.06
N GLU A 70 11.63 -5.19 -11.31
CA GLU A 70 11.84 -6.62 -11.14
C GLU A 70 11.67 -7.04 -9.69
N ALA A 71 12.19 -6.23 -8.74
CA ALA A 71 12.01 -6.46 -7.31
C ALA A 71 10.53 -6.43 -6.90
N GLY A 72 9.79 -5.40 -7.33
CA GLY A 72 8.35 -5.30 -7.06
C GLY A 72 7.56 -6.45 -7.66
N THR A 73 7.87 -6.83 -8.90
CA THR A 73 7.24 -7.96 -9.60
C THR A 73 7.58 -9.31 -8.93
N ALA A 74 8.82 -9.49 -8.48
CA ALA A 74 9.24 -10.69 -7.78
C ALA A 74 8.54 -10.82 -6.43
N ALA A 75 8.36 -9.71 -5.70
CA ALA A 75 7.69 -9.70 -4.41
C ALA A 75 6.24 -10.19 -4.49
N VAL A 76 5.45 -9.69 -5.45
CA VAL A 76 4.04 -10.10 -5.61
C VAL A 76 3.88 -11.53 -6.15
N LYS A 77 4.94 -12.11 -6.73
CA LYS A 77 4.99 -13.51 -7.21
C LYS A 77 5.68 -14.46 -6.23
N SER A 78 6.24 -13.93 -5.14
CA SER A 78 6.99 -14.73 -4.18
C SER A 78 6.07 -15.59 -3.31
N GLU A 79 6.65 -16.61 -2.67
CA GLU A 79 5.93 -17.50 -1.74
C GLU A 79 5.37 -16.77 -0.51
N SER A 80 5.85 -15.55 -0.23
CA SER A 80 5.34 -14.73 0.86
C SER A 80 4.06 -13.96 0.51
N ALA A 81 3.76 -13.81 -0.78
CA ALA A 81 2.59 -13.05 -1.25
C ALA A 81 1.25 -13.60 -0.76
N PRO A 82 0.99 -14.93 -0.77
CA PRO A 82 -0.24 -15.48 -0.19
C PRO A 82 -0.42 -15.16 1.30
N THR A 83 0.69 -15.09 2.06
CA THR A 83 0.64 -14.74 3.49
C THR A 83 0.22 -13.27 3.67
N ILE A 84 0.80 -12.36 2.88
CA ILE A 84 0.48 -10.93 2.95
C ILE A 84 -0.95 -10.66 2.48
N PHE A 85 -1.34 -11.19 1.32
CA PHE A 85 -2.69 -10.96 0.79
C PHE A 85 -3.77 -11.66 1.62
N GLY A 86 -3.46 -12.82 2.19
CA GLY A 86 -4.34 -13.53 3.12
C GLY A 86 -4.57 -12.81 4.45
N ASP A 87 -3.72 -11.84 4.80
CA ASP A 87 -3.87 -11.03 6.01
C ASP A 87 -4.84 -9.84 5.83
N ILE A 88 -5.22 -9.51 4.58
CA ILE A 88 -6.15 -8.40 4.27
C ILE A 88 -7.48 -8.48 5.04
N PRO A 89 -8.18 -9.63 5.09
CA PRO A 89 -9.44 -9.75 5.81
C PRO A 89 -9.35 -9.52 7.32
N ASN A 90 -8.15 -9.52 7.91
CA ASN A 90 -7.96 -9.31 9.35
C ASN A 90 -8.14 -7.83 9.74
N PHE A 91 -7.92 -6.90 8.81
CA PHE A 91 -8.06 -5.46 9.09
C PHE A 91 -9.07 -4.74 8.22
N THR A 92 -9.56 -5.34 7.13
CA THR A 92 -10.56 -4.67 6.28
C THR A 92 -11.50 -5.64 5.58
N ASN A 93 -12.72 -5.19 5.32
CA ASN A 93 -13.71 -5.92 4.53
C ASN A 93 -13.68 -5.57 3.03
N VAL A 94 -12.88 -4.59 2.61
CA VAL A 94 -12.77 -4.18 1.20
C VAL A 94 -11.46 -4.65 0.58
N GLN A 95 -11.53 -5.05 -0.70
CA GLN A 95 -10.33 -5.39 -1.46
C GLN A 95 -9.65 -4.11 -1.98
N PRO A 96 -8.32 -4.01 -1.89
CA PRO A 96 -7.62 -2.86 -2.43
C PRO A 96 -7.52 -2.93 -3.95
N ILE A 97 -7.32 -1.76 -4.56
CA ILE A 97 -6.84 -1.62 -5.93
C ILE A 97 -5.32 -1.40 -5.88
N THR A 98 -4.59 -2.09 -6.73
CA THR A 98 -3.13 -1.92 -6.86
C THR A 98 -2.77 -1.17 -8.14
N LEU A 99 -1.93 -0.15 -8.01
CA LEU A 99 -1.33 0.59 -9.12
C LEU A 99 0.18 0.44 -9.02
N ALA A 100 0.91 0.31 -10.12
CA ALA A 100 2.36 0.25 -10.09
C ALA A 100 2.98 0.89 -11.33
N GLY A 101 4.20 1.41 -11.19
CA GLY A 101 4.92 2.02 -12.29
C GLY A 101 6.19 2.75 -11.87
N SER A 102 6.90 3.26 -12.88
CA SER A 102 8.07 4.10 -12.66
C SER A 102 7.66 5.54 -12.31
N VAL A 103 8.37 6.15 -11.37
CA VAL A 103 8.25 7.59 -11.10
C VAL A 103 8.91 8.35 -12.25
N ILE A 104 8.12 9.13 -13.00
CA ILE A 104 8.56 9.89 -14.17
C ILE A 104 9.02 11.32 -13.86
N GLY A 105 8.84 11.78 -12.62
CA GLY A 105 9.26 13.09 -12.16
C GLY A 105 8.93 13.31 -10.68
N SER A 106 9.77 14.07 -9.99
CA SER A 106 9.58 14.45 -8.59
C SER A 106 10.34 15.74 -8.30
N GLN A 107 9.79 16.59 -7.46
CA GLN A 107 10.47 17.77 -6.94
C GLN A 107 10.12 17.90 -5.45
N GLU A 108 11.14 18.06 -4.61
CA GLU A 108 10.94 18.47 -3.22
C GLU A 108 10.98 20.00 -3.17
N ILE A 109 9.94 20.60 -2.60
CA ILE A 109 9.87 22.04 -2.32
C ILE A 109 10.14 22.21 -0.84
N ALA A 110 11.13 23.04 -0.51
CA ALA A 110 11.52 23.35 0.87
C ALA A 110 10.42 24.13 1.62
#